data_AF-A0AAW8KVU3-F1
#
_entry.id   AF-A0AAW8KVU3-F1
#
_cell.length_a   1.000
_cell.length_b   1.000
_cell.length_c   1.000
_cell.angle_alpha   90.00
_cell.angle_beta   90.00
_cell.angle_gamma   90.00
#
_symmetry.space_group_name_H-M   'P 1'
#
loop_
_entity.id
_entity.type
_entity.pdbx_description
1 polymer ?
#
loop_
_entity_poly.entity_id
_entity_poly.type
_entity_poly.pdbx_seq_one_letter_code
_entity_poly.pdbx_strand_id
1 'polypeptide(L)'
;MVNIKSFQRTVQVVSTLAAFMCFPPLAQASQYTQTARLVNERLSYMKDVAGYKAEQHLPIEDLTQEKKVLDQSLSEAESFGLNSETVKPFIVTQMNVAKAIQYRYRADWLSSPESNWKPQDLAEVRLKISSLNTELLKNIAVELKRNNNKAPHGCSYMWPVQHSQLKDADKKALCETLNKIKLRE
;
A
#
# COMPACT_ATOMS: atom_id res chain seq x y z
N MET A 1 74.51 3.97 54.32
CA MET A 1 74.78 4.09 52.87
C MET A 1 73.47 3.94 52.13
N VAL A 2 73.09 5.00 51.42
CA VAL A 2 71.85 5.15 50.66
C VAL A 2 72.02 4.55 49.26
N ASN A 3 70.90 4.15 48.65
CA ASN A 3 70.55 4.25 47.22
C ASN A 3 70.19 2.92 46.54
N ILE A 4 68.94 2.47 46.72
CA ILE A 4 68.28 1.53 45.81
C ILE A 4 67.55 2.38 44.77
N LYS A 5 68.07 2.36 43.53
CA LYS A 5 67.51 3.07 42.39
C LYS A 5 66.17 2.46 41.97
N SER A 6 65.25 3.38 41.71
CA SER A 6 63.96 3.25 41.07
C SER A 6 64.04 2.66 39.66
N PHE A 7 63.08 1.79 39.31
CA PHE A 7 62.53 1.70 37.95
C PHE A 7 61.21 0.90 37.93
N GLN A 8 60.11 1.49 38.41
CA GLN A 8 58.78 0.95 38.14
C GLN A 8 58.35 1.41 36.74
N ARG A 9 58.38 0.49 35.78
CA ARG A 9 57.74 0.68 34.46
C ARG A 9 56.24 0.52 34.60
N THR A 10 55.53 1.61 34.41
CA THR A 10 54.09 1.69 34.14
C THR A 10 53.75 0.87 32.90
N VAL A 11 52.98 -0.22 33.05
CA VAL A 11 52.28 -0.87 31.95
C VAL A 11 50.81 -0.54 32.12
N GLN A 12 50.33 0.40 31.29
CA GLN A 12 48.92 0.71 31.16
C GLN A 12 48.21 -0.47 30.50
N VAL A 13 47.39 -1.20 31.26
CA VAL A 13 46.48 -2.20 30.70
C VAL A 13 45.25 -1.47 30.18
N VAL A 14 45.22 -1.25 28.87
CA VAL A 14 44.09 -0.66 28.15
C VAL A 14 42.92 -1.66 28.21
N SER A 15 41.89 -1.30 28.98
CA SER A 15 40.62 -2.02 29.06
C SER A 15 39.86 -1.89 27.74
N THR A 16 39.75 -2.97 26.97
CA THR A 16 38.92 -3.03 25.76
C THR A 16 37.51 -3.49 26.16
N LEU A 17 36.60 -2.53 26.35
CA LEU A 17 35.17 -2.80 26.42
C LEU A 17 34.67 -3.10 24.98
N ALA A 18 34.43 -4.37 24.67
CA ALA A 18 33.76 -4.76 23.43
C ALA A 18 32.25 -4.51 23.58
N ALA A 19 31.81 -3.30 23.22
CA ALA A 19 30.39 -3.00 23.07
C ALA A 19 29.84 -3.73 21.84
N PHE A 20 29.16 -4.85 22.06
CA PHE A 20 28.39 -5.54 21.05
C PHE A 20 27.15 -4.67 20.71
N MET A 21 27.33 -3.68 19.84
CA MET A 21 26.22 -2.94 19.23
C MET A 21 25.46 -3.90 18.31
N CYS A 22 24.51 -4.61 18.88
CA CYS A 22 23.49 -5.31 18.12
C CYS A 22 22.58 -4.23 17.50
N PHE A 23 22.95 -3.73 16.31
CA PHE A 23 22.02 -2.93 15.51
C PHE A 23 20.94 -3.89 15.01
N PRO A 24 19.69 -3.81 15.49
CA PRO A 24 18.61 -4.54 14.83
C PRO A 24 18.52 -4.05 13.38
N PRO A 25 18.36 -4.94 12.39
CA PRO A 25 18.21 -4.51 11.01
C PRO A 25 16.89 -3.75 10.86
N LEU A 26 16.95 -2.41 10.94
CA LEU A 26 15.83 -1.50 10.65
C LEU A 26 15.32 -1.61 9.21
N ALA A 27 16.01 -2.36 8.34
CA ALA A 27 15.72 -2.45 6.91
C ALA A 27 14.47 -3.27 6.55
N GLN A 28 13.92 -4.09 7.46
CA GLN A 28 12.73 -4.92 7.16
C GLN A 28 11.40 -4.25 7.49
N ALA A 29 11.38 -3.18 8.28
CA ALA A 29 10.13 -2.56 8.74
C ALA A 29 9.43 -1.69 7.68
N SER A 30 10.06 -1.39 6.55
CA SER A 30 9.53 -0.50 5.51
C SER A 30 9.04 -1.19 4.24
N GLN A 31 9.18 -2.52 4.14
CA GLN A 31 8.79 -3.25 2.94
C GLN A 31 7.29 -3.10 2.68
N TYR A 32 6.88 -2.84 1.42
CA TYR A 32 5.49 -2.60 1.01
C TYR A 32 4.84 -1.29 1.48
N THR A 33 5.58 -0.39 2.14
CA THR A 33 5.04 0.94 2.48
C THR A 33 4.64 1.73 1.24
N GLN A 34 5.43 1.66 0.16
CA GLN A 34 5.10 2.34 -1.10
C GLN A 34 3.85 1.74 -1.75
N THR A 35 3.74 0.41 -1.75
CA THR A 35 2.53 -0.28 -2.21
C THR A 35 1.29 0.18 -1.43
N ALA A 36 1.37 0.27 -0.11
CA ALA A 36 0.27 0.76 0.71
C ALA A 36 -0.07 2.25 0.43
N ARG A 37 0.93 3.10 0.17
CA ARG A 37 0.69 4.49 -0.23
C ARG A 37 -0.04 4.59 -1.57
N LEU A 38 0.33 3.80 -2.57
CA LEU A 38 -0.35 3.76 -3.87
C LEU A 38 -1.81 3.30 -3.75
N VAL A 39 -2.08 2.31 -2.90
CA VAL A 39 -3.46 1.90 -2.56
C VAL A 39 -4.22 3.07 -1.94
N ASN A 40 -3.62 3.77 -0.98
CA ASN A 40 -4.23 4.92 -0.32
C ASN A 40 -4.58 6.04 -1.31
N GLU A 41 -3.61 6.43 -2.14
CA GLU A 41 -3.77 7.47 -3.16
C GLU A 41 -4.89 7.08 -4.15
N ARG A 42 -4.94 5.82 -4.58
CA ARG A 42 -6.02 5.33 -5.45
C ARG A 42 -7.39 5.44 -4.79
N LEU A 43 -7.51 5.10 -3.50
CA LEU A 43 -8.77 5.20 -2.75
C LEU A 43 -9.19 6.64 -2.47
N SER A 44 -8.25 7.59 -2.41
CA SER A 44 -8.56 9.02 -2.18
C SER A 44 -9.50 9.62 -3.24
N TYR A 45 -9.48 9.10 -4.46
CA TYR A 45 -10.37 9.54 -5.55
C TYR A 45 -11.81 9.05 -5.42
N MET A 46 -12.12 8.15 -4.49
CA MET A 46 -13.45 7.56 -4.41
C MET A 46 -14.52 8.56 -3.95
N LYS A 47 -14.15 9.66 -3.29
CA LYS A 47 -15.06 10.78 -3.05
C LYS A 47 -15.46 11.47 -4.36
N ASP A 48 -14.50 11.79 -5.23
CA ASP A 48 -14.78 12.39 -6.55
C ASP A 48 -15.68 11.48 -7.39
N VAL A 49 -15.37 10.17 -7.44
CA VAL A 49 -16.21 9.21 -8.19
C VAL A 49 -17.63 9.14 -7.61
N ALA A 50 -17.76 9.11 -6.27
CA ALA A 50 -19.07 9.11 -5.62
C ALA A 50 -19.86 10.39 -5.93
N GLY A 51 -19.22 11.55 -5.85
CA GLY A 51 -19.81 12.85 -6.10
C GLY A 51 -20.28 13.00 -7.53
N TYR A 52 -19.42 12.67 -8.51
CA TYR A 52 -19.80 12.71 -9.91
C TYR A 52 -20.99 11.80 -10.19
N LYS A 53 -20.97 10.56 -9.69
CA LYS A 53 -22.09 9.64 -9.87
C LYS A 53 -23.36 10.11 -9.17
N ALA A 54 -23.25 10.82 -8.05
CA ALA A 54 -24.40 11.44 -7.39
C ALA A 54 -25.00 12.55 -8.25
N GLU A 55 -24.18 13.50 -8.71
CA GLU A 55 -24.64 14.62 -9.56
C GLU A 55 -25.27 14.15 -10.87
N GLN A 56 -24.70 13.12 -11.49
CA GLN A 56 -25.18 12.56 -12.76
C GLN A 56 -26.23 11.45 -12.59
N HIS A 57 -26.70 11.18 -11.36
CA HIS A 57 -27.65 10.10 -11.05
C HIS A 57 -27.23 8.71 -11.58
N LEU A 58 -25.94 8.43 -11.57
CA LEU A 58 -25.38 7.16 -12.02
C LEU A 58 -25.31 6.14 -10.86
N PRO A 59 -25.41 4.84 -11.18
CA PRO A 59 -25.22 3.77 -10.21
C PRO A 59 -23.75 3.66 -9.77
N ILE A 60 -23.53 3.29 -8.51
CA ILE A 60 -22.18 3.01 -7.99
C ILE A 60 -21.59 1.75 -8.64
N GLU A 61 -22.39 0.71 -8.82
CA GLU A 61 -22.00 -0.48 -9.57
C GLU A 61 -22.11 -0.23 -11.08
N ASP A 62 -21.04 -0.52 -11.81
CA ASP A 62 -20.95 -0.38 -13.26
C ASP A 62 -20.15 -1.58 -13.77
N LEU A 63 -20.86 -2.67 -14.11
CA LEU A 63 -20.26 -3.94 -14.48
C LEU A 63 -19.38 -3.84 -15.73
N THR A 64 -19.72 -2.93 -16.66
CA THR A 64 -18.93 -2.68 -17.86
C THR A 64 -17.60 -2.04 -17.50
N GLN A 65 -17.62 -1.02 -16.64
CA GLN A 65 -16.39 -0.38 -16.16
C GLN A 65 -15.57 -1.32 -15.27
N GLU A 66 -16.20 -2.11 -14.40
CA GLU A 66 -15.51 -3.09 -13.55
C GLU A 66 -14.80 -4.16 -14.39
N LYS A 67 -15.47 -4.67 -15.44
CA LYS A 67 -14.85 -5.59 -16.39
C LYS A 67 -13.63 -4.95 -17.08
N LYS A 68 -13.74 -3.71 -17.55
CA LYS A 68 -12.61 -2.99 -18.17
C LYS A 68 -11.43 -2.85 -17.21
N VAL A 69 -11.69 -2.44 -15.97
CA VAL A 69 -10.64 -2.29 -14.94
C VAL A 69 -9.97 -3.63 -14.65
N LEU A 70 -10.76 -4.69 -14.51
CA LEU A 70 -10.24 -6.03 -14.25
C LEU A 70 -9.37 -6.52 -15.40
N ASP A 71 -9.89 -6.52 -16.63
CA ASP A 71 -9.18 -7.02 -17.81
C ASP A 71 -7.85 -6.27 -18.02
N GLN A 72 -7.88 -4.93 -17.92
CA GLN A 72 -6.68 -4.12 -18.04
C GLN A 72 -5.66 -4.44 -16.93
N SER A 73 -6.12 -4.54 -15.68
CA SER A 73 -5.23 -4.84 -14.55
C SER A 73 -4.56 -6.21 -14.67
N LEU A 74 -5.28 -7.22 -15.17
CA LEU A 74 -4.73 -8.55 -15.37
C LEU A 74 -3.71 -8.57 -16.51
N SER A 75 -3.98 -7.87 -17.61
CA SER A 75 -3.01 -7.71 -18.70
C SER A 75 -1.75 -6.98 -18.25
N GLU A 76 -1.88 -5.89 -17.49
CA GLU A 76 -0.74 -5.15 -16.92
C GLU A 76 0.06 -6.02 -15.96
N ALA A 77 -0.62 -6.76 -15.08
CA ALA A 77 0.02 -7.68 -14.15
C ALA A 77 0.89 -8.73 -14.86
N GLU A 78 0.38 -9.36 -15.91
CA GLU A 78 1.15 -10.32 -16.72
C GLU A 78 2.36 -9.66 -17.36
N SER A 79 2.20 -8.44 -17.90
CA SER A 79 3.30 -7.68 -18.52
C SER A 79 4.42 -7.35 -17.53
N PHE A 80 4.12 -7.25 -16.23
CA PHE A 80 5.10 -7.02 -15.16
C PHE A 80 5.69 -8.30 -14.57
N GLY A 81 5.23 -9.47 -15.04
CA GLY A 81 5.67 -10.78 -14.56
C GLY A 81 4.94 -11.26 -13.31
N LEU A 82 3.79 -10.70 -12.98
CA LEU A 82 2.91 -11.22 -11.92
C LEU A 82 2.06 -12.37 -12.44
N ASN A 83 1.70 -13.30 -11.57
CA ASN A 83 0.70 -14.31 -11.85
C ASN A 83 -0.71 -13.66 -11.77
N SER A 84 -1.38 -13.50 -12.92
CA SER A 84 -2.70 -12.86 -13.03
C SER A 84 -3.78 -13.55 -12.19
N GLU A 85 -3.73 -14.87 -12.02
CA GLU A 85 -4.67 -15.61 -11.17
C GLU A 85 -4.55 -15.19 -9.70
N THR A 86 -3.32 -14.96 -9.22
CA THR A 86 -3.09 -14.48 -7.85
C THR A 86 -3.38 -12.99 -7.67
N VAL A 87 -3.31 -12.20 -8.75
CA VAL A 87 -3.61 -10.75 -8.73
C VAL A 87 -5.12 -10.49 -8.78
N LYS A 88 -5.89 -11.33 -9.48
CA LYS A 88 -7.34 -11.15 -9.67
C LYS A 88 -8.12 -10.89 -8.37
N PRO A 89 -7.95 -11.67 -7.27
CA PRO A 89 -8.63 -11.39 -6.02
C PRO A 89 -8.33 -10.02 -5.43
N PHE A 90 -7.10 -9.52 -5.59
CA PHE A 90 -6.71 -8.19 -5.11
C PHE A 90 -7.39 -7.09 -5.92
N ILE A 91 -7.44 -7.20 -7.25
CA ILE A 91 -8.12 -6.22 -8.11
C ILE A 91 -9.63 -6.19 -7.81
N VAL A 92 -10.28 -7.35 -7.68
CA VAL A 92 -11.69 -7.43 -7.28
C VAL A 92 -11.92 -6.80 -5.91
N THR A 93 -11.02 -7.05 -4.95
CA THR A 93 -11.12 -6.44 -3.61
C THR A 93 -10.96 -4.93 -3.67
N GLN A 94 -10.04 -4.40 -4.48
CA GLN A 94 -9.91 -2.96 -4.69
C GLN A 94 -11.16 -2.33 -5.30
N MET A 95 -11.86 -3.01 -6.21
CA MET A 95 -13.15 -2.55 -6.75
C MET A 95 -14.25 -2.57 -5.68
N ASN A 96 -14.32 -3.63 -4.88
CA ASN A 96 -15.30 -3.73 -3.79
C ASN A 96 -15.11 -2.65 -2.72
N VAL A 97 -13.87 -2.41 -2.28
CA VAL A 97 -13.56 -1.36 -1.31
C VAL A 97 -13.84 0.02 -1.89
N ALA A 98 -13.51 0.25 -3.16
CA ALA A 98 -13.87 1.48 -3.87
C ALA A 98 -15.40 1.71 -3.89
N LYS A 99 -16.19 0.67 -4.18
CA LYS A 99 -17.66 0.75 -4.12
C LYS A 99 -18.16 1.00 -2.70
N ALA A 100 -17.56 0.35 -1.69
CA ALA A 100 -17.95 0.53 -0.29
C ALA A 100 -17.75 1.98 0.18
N ILE A 101 -16.63 2.61 -0.17
CA ILE A 101 -16.39 4.04 0.10
C ILE A 101 -17.44 4.91 -0.60
N GLN A 102 -17.71 4.65 -1.88
CA GLN A 102 -18.70 5.41 -2.65
C GLN A 102 -20.11 5.29 -2.05
N TYR A 103 -20.54 4.08 -1.69
CA TYR A 103 -21.85 3.87 -1.05
C TYR A 103 -21.99 4.61 0.27
N ARG A 104 -20.94 4.70 1.08
CA ARG A 104 -20.99 5.42 2.36
C ARG A 104 -21.08 6.93 2.16
N TYR A 105 -20.34 7.50 1.20
CA TYR A 105 -20.56 8.91 0.81
C TYR A 105 -21.98 9.16 0.33
N ARG A 106 -22.51 8.27 -0.54
CA ARG A 106 -23.89 8.37 -1.02
C ARG A 106 -24.89 8.34 0.13
N ALA A 107 -24.67 7.50 1.14
CA ALA A 107 -25.52 7.43 2.32
C ALA A 107 -25.46 8.73 3.15
N ASP A 108 -24.27 9.23 3.45
CA ASP A 108 -24.08 10.45 4.25
C ASP A 108 -24.74 11.67 3.60
N TRP A 109 -24.58 11.82 2.27
CA TRP A 109 -25.16 12.95 1.54
C TRP A 109 -26.69 12.93 1.43
N LEU A 110 -27.37 11.84 1.78
CA LEU A 110 -28.84 11.82 1.85
C LEU A 110 -29.36 12.71 2.98
N SER A 111 -28.65 12.79 4.10
CA SER A 111 -29.03 13.60 5.27
C SER A 111 -28.12 14.80 5.48
N SER A 112 -26.93 14.81 4.90
CA SER A 112 -25.90 15.85 5.12
C SER A 112 -25.17 16.15 3.81
N PRO A 113 -25.85 16.81 2.85
CA PRO A 113 -25.24 17.17 1.58
C PRO A 113 -24.07 18.17 1.80
N GLU A 114 -23.00 18.00 1.03
CA GLU A 114 -21.81 18.84 1.11
C GLU A 114 -21.82 19.86 -0.05
N SER A 115 -22.38 21.05 0.18
CA SER A 115 -22.62 22.05 -0.87
C SER A 115 -21.39 22.87 -1.28
N ASN A 116 -20.34 22.90 -0.45
CA ASN A 116 -19.11 23.66 -0.67
C ASN A 116 -18.00 22.87 -1.36
N TRP A 117 -18.30 21.66 -1.84
CA TRP A 117 -17.38 20.78 -2.55
C TRP A 117 -18.02 20.31 -3.86
N LYS A 118 -17.19 20.09 -4.88
CA LYS A 118 -17.61 19.50 -6.16
C LYS A 118 -16.61 18.43 -6.60
N PRO A 119 -17.08 17.36 -7.27
CA PRO A 119 -16.21 16.34 -7.81
C PRO A 119 -15.39 16.89 -8.98
N GLN A 120 -14.17 16.37 -9.13
CA GLN A 120 -13.41 16.51 -10.37
C GLN A 120 -14.09 15.79 -11.55
N ASP A 121 -13.69 16.12 -12.77
CA ASP A 121 -14.14 15.42 -13.97
C ASP A 121 -13.84 13.90 -13.88
N LEU A 122 -14.84 13.08 -14.22
CA LEU A 122 -14.74 11.64 -14.07
C LEU A 122 -13.71 11.02 -15.02
N ALA A 123 -13.52 11.58 -16.23
CA ALA A 123 -12.53 11.05 -17.16
C ALA A 123 -11.11 11.31 -16.65
N GLU A 124 -10.84 12.52 -16.15
CA GLU A 124 -9.55 12.84 -15.51
C GLU A 124 -9.28 11.97 -14.28
N VAL A 125 -10.27 11.80 -13.41
CA VAL A 125 -10.16 10.95 -12.22
C VAL A 125 -9.89 9.49 -12.61
N ARG A 126 -10.56 8.97 -13.64
CA ARG A 126 -10.32 7.62 -14.15
C ARG A 126 -8.90 7.43 -14.69
N LEU A 127 -8.33 8.44 -15.35
CA LEU A 127 -6.93 8.41 -15.79
C LEU A 127 -5.96 8.34 -14.61
N LYS A 128 -6.18 9.16 -13.57
CA LYS A 128 -5.36 9.15 -12.33
C LYS A 128 -5.44 7.79 -11.63
N ILE A 129 -6.65 7.24 -11.48
CA ILE A 129 -6.87 5.90 -10.90
C ILE A 129 -6.17 4.81 -11.71
N SER A 130 -6.25 4.87 -13.05
CA SER A 130 -5.58 3.91 -13.93
C SER A 130 -4.06 3.98 -13.77
N SER A 131 -3.47 5.19 -13.79
CA SER A 131 -2.03 5.38 -13.61
C SER A 131 -1.55 4.80 -12.28
N LEU A 132 -2.26 5.11 -11.19
CA LEU A 132 -1.95 4.59 -9.86
C LEU A 132 -2.05 3.06 -9.79
N ASN A 133 -3.01 2.46 -10.50
CA ASN A 133 -3.14 1.01 -10.57
C ASN A 133 -1.95 0.37 -11.30
N THR A 134 -1.52 0.95 -12.41
CA THR A 134 -0.34 0.50 -13.15
C THR A 134 0.93 0.61 -12.29
N GLU A 135 1.12 1.74 -11.61
CA GLU A 135 2.24 1.94 -10.68
C GLU A 135 2.21 0.96 -9.51
N LEU A 136 1.03 0.70 -8.96
CA LEU A 136 0.81 -0.27 -7.88
C LEU A 136 1.24 -1.67 -8.30
N LEU A 137 0.76 -2.17 -9.45
CA LEU A 137 1.13 -3.50 -9.94
C LEU A 137 2.63 -3.60 -10.25
N LYS A 138 3.21 -2.56 -10.85
CA LYS A 138 4.66 -2.48 -11.10
C LYS A 138 5.46 -2.51 -9.79
N ASN A 139 5.04 -1.77 -8.78
CA ASN A 139 5.72 -1.73 -7.48
C ASN A 139 5.63 -3.09 -6.76
N ILE A 140 4.46 -3.74 -6.78
CA ILE A 140 4.28 -5.09 -6.22
C ILE A 140 5.25 -6.09 -6.88
N ALA A 141 5.38 -6.05 -8.21
CA ALA A 141 6.31 -6.90 -8.93
C ALA A 141 7.78 -6.65 -8.53
N VAL A 142 8.16 -5.37 -8.37
CA VAL A 142 9.51 -5.00 -7.91
C VAL A 142 9.78 -5.50 -6.49
N GLU A 143 8.83 -5.34 -5.56
CA GLU A 143 8.96 -5.77 -4.17
C GLU A 143 9.03 -7.30 -4.05
N LEU A 144 8.23 -8.03 -4.83
CA LEU A 144 8.30 -9.50 -4.88
C LEU A 144 9.64 -9.99 -5.46
N LYS A 145 10.15 -9.37 -6.53
CA LYS A 145 11.46 -9.71 -7.11
C LYS A 145 12.58 -9.50 -6.10
N ARG A 146 12.56 -8.38 -5.38
CA ARG A 146 13.52 -8.07 -4.31
C ARG A 146 13.44 -9.05 -3.13
N ASN A 147 12.28 -9.67 -2.91
CA ASN A 147 12.04 -10.57 -1.78
C ASN A 147 11.94 -12.05 -2.19
N ASN A 148 12.56 -12.46 -3.30
CA ASN A 148 12.55 -13.85 -3.77
C ASN A 148 11.14 -14.45 -3.87
N ASN A 149 10.20 -13.69 -4.45
CA ASN A 149 8.78 -14.04 -4.59
C ASN A 149 8.03 -14.28 -3.26
N LYS A 150 8.56 -13.77 -2.14
CA LYS A 150 7.87 -13.78 -0.84
C LYS A 150 7.05 -12.50 -0.67
N ALA A 151 5.75 -12.68 -0.51
CA ALA A 151 4.83 -11.59 -0.18
C ALA A 151 5.01 -11.16 1.29
N PRO A 152 4.41 -10.02 1.72
CA PRO A 152 4.49 -9.59 3.11
C PRO A 152 3.91 -10.64 4.07
N HIS A 153 4.44 -10.66 5.29
CA HIS A 153 3.83 -11.37 6.40
C HIS A 153 3.01 -10.39 7.25
N GLY A 154 1.71 -10.66 7.41
CA GLY A 154 0.80 -9.80 8.19
C GLY A 154 0.41 -8.50 7.47
N CYS A 155 -0.16 -7.54 8.22
CA CYS A 155 -0.82 -6.34 7.66
C CYS A 155 -0.32 -5.00 8.22
N SER A 156 0.76 -4.99 9.00
CA SER A 156 1.27 -3.75 9.63
C SER A 156 1.71 -2.70 8.61
N TYR A 157 2.19 -3.12 7.43
CA TYR A 157 2.58 -2.23 6.33
C TYR A 157 1.42 -1.41 5.75
N MET A 158 0.16 -1.80 6.01
CA MET A 158 -1.03 -1.09 5.53
C MET A 158 -1.35 0.17 6.34
N TRP A 159 -0.56 0.55 7.34
CA TRP A 159 -0.78 1.76 8.13
C TRP A 159 -1.07 3.04 7.30
N PRO A 160 -0.46 3.27 6.11
CA PRO A 160 -0.74 4.45 5.29
C PRO A 160 -2.13 4.45 4.65
N VAL A 161 -2.78 3.29 4.53
CA VAL A 161 -4.12 3.16 3.94
C VAL A 161 -5.15 3.68 4.94
N GLN A 162 -5.57 4.93 4.75
CA GLN A 162 -6.46 5.67 5.62
C GLN A 162 -7.40 6.51 4.76
N HIS A 163 -8.70 6.42 5.03
CA HIS A 163 -9.70 7.21 4.33
C HIS A 163 -10.93 7.33 5.22
N SER A 164 -11.60 8.48 5.24
CA SER A 164 -12.71 8.75 6.17
C SER A 164 -13.84 7.73 6.08
N GLN A 165 -14.12 7.26 4.87
CA GLN A 165 -15.13 6.23 4.58
C GLN A 165 -14.60 4.81 4.47
N LEU A 166 -13.36 4.52 4.89
CA LEU A 166 -12.80 3.16 4.86
C LEU A 166 -12.97 2.49 6.23
N LYS A 167 -13.43 1.23 6.25
CA LYS A 167 -13.52 0.42 7.48
C LYS A 167 -12.34 -0.53 7.62
N ASP A 168 -12.08 -0.99 8.84
CA ASP A 168 -11.02 -1.97 9.11
C ASP A 168 -11.20 -3.28 8.33
N ALA A 169 -12.45 -3.73 8.13
CA ALA A 169 -12.74 -4.91 7.33
C ALA A 169 -12.31 -4.74 5.87
N ASP A 170 -12.50 -3.55 5.28
CA ASP A 170 -12.08 -3.24 3.91
C ASP A 170 -10.54 -3.27 3.81
N LYS A 171 -9.87 -2.64 4.78
CA LYS A 171 -8.40 -2.60 4.87
C LYS A 171 -7.79 -3.98 5.06
N LYS A 172 -8.41 -4.82 5.89
CA LYS A 172 -8.02 -6.21 6.12
C LYS A 172 -8.15 -7.03 4.83
N ALA A 173 -9.26 -6.92 4.11
CA ALA A 173 -9.46 -7.64 2.85
C ALA A 173 -8.41 -7.25 1.79
N LEU A 174 -8.07 -5.96 1.68
CA LEU A 174 -6.99 -5.50 0.80
C LEU A 174 -5.64 -6.12 1.16
N CYS A 175 -5.31 -6.15 2.45
CA CYS A 175 -4.07 -6.78 2.92
C CYS A 175 -4.02 -8.28 2.58
N GLU A 176 -5.06 -9.02 2.95
CA GLU A 176 -5.10 -10.48 2.80
C GLU A 176 -5.01 -10.93 1.34
N THR A 177 -5.58 -10.15 0.42
CA THR A 177 -5.50 -10.44 -1.02
C THR A 177 -4.18 -10.00 -1.63
N LEU A 178 -3.61 -8.86 -1.21
CA LEU A 178 -2.27 -8.43 -1.63
C LEU A 178 -1.20 -9.45 -1.22
N ASN A 179 -1.26 -9.96 0.00
CA ASN A 179 -0.30 -10.93 0.55
C ASN A 179 -0.32 -12.29 -0.17
N LYS A 180 -1.29 -12.53 -1.06
CA LYS A 180 -1.38 -13.75 -1.88
C LYS A 180 -0.77 -13.58 -3.27
N ILE A 181 -0.41 -12.37 -3.68
CA ILE A 181 0.15 -12.11 -5.01
C ILE A 181 1.52 -12.75 -5.14
N LYS A 182 1.76 -13.37 -6.30
CA LYS A 182 3.03 -14.01 -6.68
C LYS A 182 3.50 -13.52 -8.04
N LEU A 183 4.81 -13.60 -8.26
CA LEU A 183 5.40 -13.62 -9.60
C LEU A 183 4.97 -14.91 -10.31
N ARG A 184 4.93 -14.84 -11.64
CA ARG A 184 4.79 -16.03 -12.49
C ARG A 184 6.02 -16.91 -12.33
N GLU A 185 5.80 -18.23 -12.25
CA GLU A 185 6.86 -19.25 -12.29
C GLU A 185 7.50 -19.36 -13.68
#